data_AF-A0A940VUQ3-F1
#
_entry.id   AF-A0A940VUQ3-F1
#
_cell.length_a   1.000
_cell.length_b   1.000
_cell.length_c   1.000
_cell.angle_alpha   90.00
_cell.angle_beta   90.00
_cell.angle_gamma   90.00
#
_symmetry.space_group_name_H-M   'P 1'
#
loop_
_entity.id
_entity.type
_entity.pdbx_description
1 polymer ?
#
loop_
_entity_poly.entity_id
_entity_poly.type
_entity_poly.pdbx_seq_one_letter_code
_entity_poly.pdbx_strand_id
1 'polypeptide(L)'
;MGDKYQLYPSTVKLLAVELKTAIDDYNARLIDANELRSLVSHYADNCGNKMFLGPGEFNPTVTQRLGARRLQTVLAMMVGRQGKMF
;
A
#
# COMPACT_ATOMS: atom_id res chain seq x y z
N MET A 1 -12.55 -3.00 18.97
CA MET A 1 -12.16 -2.12 17.86
C MET A 1 -12.27 -2.95 16.59
N GLY A 2 -13.16 -2.62 15.66
CA GLY A 2 -13.30 -3.40 14.43
C GLY A 2 -12.03 -3.27 13.58
N ASP A 3 -11.48 -4.39 13.15
CA ASP A 3 -10.34 -4.47 12.22
C ASP A 3 -10.68 -3.70 10.93
N LYS A 4 -10.35 -2.40 10.89
CA LYS A 4 -10.64 -1.50 9.75
C LYS A 4 -9.94 -1.95 8.47
N TYR A 5 -8.84 -2.70 8.59
CA TYR A 5 -8.06 -3.20 7.47
C TYR A 5 -7.60 -4.63 7.72
N GLN A 6 -7.65 -5.47 6.70
CA GLN A 6 -7.18 -6.84 6.77
C GLN A 6 -5.65 -6.89 6.60
N LEU A 7 -4.92 -6.99 7.72
CA LEU A 7 -3.45 -7.02 7.77
C LEU A 7 -2.83 -8.19 6.99
N TYR A 8 -3.51 -9.33 6.93
CA TYR A 8 -3.08 -10.53 6.22
C TYR A 8 -4.03 -10.88 5.07
N PRO A 9 -3.95 -10.18 3.93
CA PRO A 9 -4.75 -10.50 2.77
C PRO A 9 -4.32 -11.83 2.15
N SER A 10 -5.28 -12.75 2.01
CA SER A 10 -5.02 -14.09 1.44
C SER A 10 -4.67 -14.04 -0.06
N THR A 11 -5.10 -13.01 -0.78
CA THR A 11 -4.86 -12.87 -2.23
C THR A 11 -4.34 -11.48 -2.60
N VAL A 12 -3.63 -11.39 -3.73
CA VAL A 12 -3.14 -10.12 -4.32
C VAL A 12 -4.28 -9.14 -4.56
N LYS A 13 -5.46 -9.64 -4.99
CA LYS A 13 -6.65 -8.82 -5.22
C LYS A 13 -7.14 -8.18 -3.93
N LEU A 14 -7.19 -8.95 -2.84
CA LEU A 14 -7.62 -8.45 -1.54
C LEU A 14 -6.64 -7.39 -1.02
N LEU A 15 -5.33 -7.66 -1.11
CA LEU A 15 -4.30 -6.68 -0.75
C LEU A 15 -4.47 -5.36 -1.50
N ALA A 16 -4.74 -5.42 -2.81
CA ALA A 16 -4.94 -4.22 -3.62
C ALA A 16 -6.20 -3.44 -3.23
N VAL A 17 -7.27 -4.13 -2.81
CA VAL A 17 -8.48 -3.49 -2.30
C VAL A 17 -8.22 -2.80 -0.97
N GLU A 18 -7.57 -3.47 -0.03
CA GLU A 18 -7.22 -2.91 1.28
C GLU A 18 -6.31 -1.68 1.14
N LEU A 19 -5.28 -1.77 0.30
CA LEU A 19 -4.38 -0.63 0.04
C LEU A 19 -5.14 0.54 -0.59
N LYS A 20 -6.06 0.25 -1.52
CA LYS A 20 -6.90 1.27 -2.13
C LYS A 20 -7.76 1.97 -1.07
N THR A 21 -8.41 1.20 -0.19
CA THR A 21 -9.25 1.74 0.90
C THR A 21 -8.42 2.59 1.85
N ALA A 22 -7.25 2.12 2.29
CA ALA A 22 -6.37 2.90 3.17
C ALA A 22 -5.94 4.24 2.54
N ILE A 23 -5.63 4.26 1.24
CA ILE A 23 -5.29 5.50 0.53
C ILE A 23 -6.51 6.41 0.38
N ASP A 24 -7.69 5.85 0.14
CA ASP A 24 -8.94 6.61 0.06
C ASP A 24 -9.27 7.26 1.41
N ASP A 25 -9.12 6.51 2.50
CA ASP A 25 -9.27 7.00 3.87
C ASP A 25 -8.26 8.09 4.21
N TYR A 26 -7.00 7.97 3.76
CA TYR A 26 -6.00 9.02 3.89
C TYR A 26 -6.39 10.30 3.14
N ASN A 27 -6.89 10.16 1.90
CA ASN A 27 -7.38 11.31 1.11
C ASN A 27 -8.63 11.93 1.74
N ALA A 28 -9.49 11.12 2.36
CA ALA A 28 -10.65 11.55 3.13
C ALA A 28 -10.30 12.09 4.53
N ARG A 29 -9.00 12.11 4.90
CA ARG A 29 -8.48 12.51 6.21
C ARG A 29 -9.08 11.71 7.38
N LEU A 30 -9.44 10.46 7.13
CA LEU A 30 -9.93 9.51 8.13
C LEU A 30 -8.78 8.80 8.87
N ILE A 31 -7.62 8.70 8.21
CA ILE A 31 -6.37 8.20 8.79
C ILE A 31 -5.24 9.18 8.53
N ASP A 32 -4.25 9.16 9.42
CA ASP A 32 -3.09 10.05 9.33
C ASP A 32 -1.97 9.45 8.45
N ALA A 33 -1.01 10.28 8.04
CA ALA A 33 0.09 9.82 7.20
C ALA A 33 0.91 8.70 7.87
N ASN A 34 1.05 8.76 9.20
CA ASN A 34 1.73 7.72 9.98
C ASN A 34 0.99 6.39 9.96
N GLU A 35 -0.35 6.39 10.03
CA GLU A 35 -1.14 5.16 9.97
C GLU A 35 -1.05 4.52 8.58
N LEU A 36 -1.22 5.32 7.52
CA LEU A 36 -1.06 4.84 6.16
C LEU A 36 0.35 4.28 5.94
N ARG A 37 1.39 4.96 6.44
CA ARG A 37 2.78 4.50 6.32
C ARG A 37 3.02 3.18 7.06
N SER A 38 2.44 3.02 8.25
CA SER A 38 2.52 1.79 9.03
C SER A 38 1.88 0.62 8.28
N LEU A 39 0.67 0.83 7.74
CA LEU A 39 -0.03 -0.17 6.91
C LEU A 39 0.77 -0.56 5.67
N VAL A 40 1.24 0.43 4.92
CA VAL A 40 2.04 0.21 3.70
C VAL A 40 3.33 -0.54 4.03
N SER A 41 3.99 -0.22 5.15
CA SER A 41 5.20 -0.92 5.61
C SER A 41 4.89 -2.35 6.02
N HIS A 42 3.79 -2.56 6.75
CA HIS A 42 3.35 -3.90 7.16
C HIS A 42 3.06 -4.79 5.94
N TYR A 43 2.35 -4.26 4.93
CA TYR A 43 2.08 -4.99 3.69
C TYR A 43 3.34 -5.25 2.87
N ALA A 44 4.30 -4.33 2.84
CA ALA A 44 5.56 -4.54 2.14
C ALA A 44 6.41 -5.64 2.80
N ASP A 45 6.42 -5.70 4.13
CA ASP A 45 7.19 -6.67 4.91
C ASP A 45 6.54 -8.07 4.91
N ASN A 46 5.23 -8.13 5.17
CA ASN A 46 4.51 -9.41 5.34
C ASN A 46 3.90 -9.94 4.04
N CYS A 47 3.60 -9.05 3.10
CA CYS A 47 2.95 -9.37 1.83
C CYS A 47 3.75 -8.86 0.62
N GLY A 48 5.06 -8.63 0.76
CA GLY A 48 5.93 -8.14 -0.31
C GLY A 48 5.84 -8.98 -1.58
N ASN A 49 5.76 -10.31 -1.46
CA ASN A 49 5.60 -11.23 -2.59
C ASN A 49 4.28 -11.07 -3.36
N LYS A 50 3.27 -10.43 -2.76
CA LYS A 50 1.97 -10.13 -3.40
C LYS A 50 1.93 -8.70 -3.93
N MET A 51 2.59 -7.79 -3.22
CA MET A 51 2.63 -6.36 -3.54
C MET A 51 3.58 -6.06 -4.69
N PHE A 52 4.73 -6.72 -4.71
CA PHE A 52 5.79 -6.55 -5.70
C PHE A 52 5.92 -7.78 -6.58
N LEU A 53 6.16 -7.55 -7.88
CA LEU A 53 6.53 -8.59 -8.83
C LEU A 53 8.06 -8.75 -8.92
N GLY A 54 8.78 -7.66 -8.69
CA GLY A 54 10.24 -7.58 -8.76
C GLY A 54 10.77 -6.37 -7.99
N PRO A 55 12.09 -6.17 -7.96
CA PRO A 55 12.70 -5.02 -7.28
C PRO A 55 12.19 -3.72 -7.91
N GLY A 56 11.42 -2.94 -7.15
CA GLY A 56 10.85 -1.66 -7.61
C GLY A 56 9.61 -1.78 -8.50
N GLU A 57 9.16 -2.99 -8.85
CA GLU A 57 7.98 -3.21 -9.68
C GLU A 57 6.80 -3.75 -8.87
N PHE A 58 5.67 -3.03 -8.91
CA PHE A 58 4.41 -3.50 -8.35
C PHE A 58 3.78 -4.58 -9.21
N ASN A 59 3.07 -5.50 -8.56
CA ASN A 59 2.28 -6.49 -9.29
C ASN A 59 1.25 -5.78 -10.20
N PRO A 60 1.12 -6.18 -11.49
CA PRO A 60 0.19 -5.54 -12.42
C PRO A 60 -1.26 -5.55 -11.93
N THR A 61 -1.65 -6.54 -11.12
CA THR A 61 -2.97 -6.60 -10.46
C THR A 61 -3.15 -5.45 -9.46
N VAL A 62 -2.12 -5.16 -8.67
CA VAL A 62 -2.10 -4.05 -7.71
C VAL A 62 -2.13 -2.72 -8.47
N THR A 63 -1.29 -2.58 -9.50
CA THR A 63 -1.23 -1.37 -10.34
C THR A 63 -2.57 -1.08 -11.03
N GLN A 64 -3.22 -2.08 -11.62
CA GLN A 64 -4.55 -1.91 -12.23
C GLN A 64 -5.61 -1.47 -11.21
N ARG A 65 -5.56 -2.02 -10.00
CA ARG A 65 -6.60 -1.77 -8.97
C ARG A 65 -6.42 -0.44 -8.25
N LEU A 66 -5.18 -0.02 -7.98
CA LEU A 66 -4.88 1.28 -7.39
C LEU A 66 -5.01 2.39 -8.43
N GLY A 67 -4.48 2.18 -9.62
CA GLY A 67 -4.27 3.21 -10.62
C GLY A 67 -3.11 4.15 -10.28
N ALA A 68 -2.64 4.90 -11.28
CA ALA A 68 -1.40 5.68 -11.22
C ALA A 68 -1.34 6.66 -10.03
N ARG A 69 -2.44 7.37 -9.74
CA ARG A 69 -2.48 8.39 -8.68
C ARG A 69 -2.28 7.79 -7.29
N ARG A 70 -2.96 6.69 -6.98
CA ARG A 70 -2.86 6.01 -5.68
C ARG A 70 -1.50 5.33 -5.53
N LEU A 71 -0.97 4.75 -6.61
CA LEU A 71 0.35 4.16 -6.63
C LEU A 71 1.45 5.18 -6.32
N GLN A 72 1.35 6.41 -6.84
CA GLN A 72 2.27 7.50 -6.48
C GLN A 72 2.19 7.85 -4.99
N THR A 73 1.00 7.85 -4.37
CA THR A 73 0.88 8.05 -2.92
C THR A 73 1.59 6.95 -2.14
N VAL A 74 1.44 5.68 -2.52
CA VAL A 74 2.13 4.55 -1.89
C VAL A 74 3.65 4.70 -2.01
N LEU A 75 4.13 5.02 -3.21
CA LEU A 75 5.53 5.29 -3.45
C LEU A 75 6.03 6.45 -2.59
N ALA A 76 5.29 7.55 -2.50
CA ALA A 76 5.66 8.67 -1.64
C ALA A 76 5.74 8.27 -0.14
N MET A 77 4.83 7.43 0.33
CA MET A 77 4.83 6.93 1.72
C MET A 77 6.01 5.96 1.98
N MET A 78 6.43 5.20 0.97
CA MET A 78 7.63 4.35 1.03
C MET A 78 8.92 5.19 0.95
N VAL A 79 8.98 6.16 0.03
CA VAL A 79 10.11 7.07 -0.22
C VAL A 79 10.24 8.15 0.86
N GLY A 80 9.25 8.31 1.74
CA GLY A 80 9.39 9.02 3.01
C GLY A 80 10.50 8.47 3.93
N ARG A 81 11.12 7.31 3.59
CA ARG A 81 12.53 7.08 3.89
C ARG A 81 13.39 7.92 2.93
N GLN A 82 13.65 9.14 3.34
CA GLN A 82 14.67 10.02 2.77
C GLN A 82 15.87 9.21 2.23
N GLY A 83 16.11 9.30 0.91
CA GLY A 83 17.40 9.04 0.30
C GLY A 83 17.84 7.58 0.15
N LYS A 84 17.27 6.84 -0.80
CA LYS A 84 18.09 6.04 -1.73
C LYS A 84 17.24 5.69 -2.96
N MET A 85 17.59 6.32 -4.07
CA MET A 85 17.26 5.85 -5.40
C MET A 85 17.75 4.39 -5.49
N PHE A 86 16.86 3.47 -5.84
CA PHE A 86 17.23 2.13 -6.29
C PHE A 86 17.21 2.15 -7.82
#